data_AF-A0A6A5BPH9-F1
#
_entry.id   AF-A0A6A5BPH9-F1
#
_cell.length_a   1.000
_cell.length_b   1.000
_cell.length_c   1.000
_cell.angle_alpha   90.00
_cell.angle_beta   90.00
_cell.angle_gamma   90.00
#
_symmetry.space_group_name_H-M   'P 1'
#
loop_
_entity.id
_entity.type
_entity.pdbx_description
1 polymer ?
#
loop_
_entity_poly.entity_id
_entity_poly.type
_entity_poly.pdbx_seq_one_letter_code
_entity_poly.pdbx_strand_id
1 'polypeptide(L)'
;MCIYNSYYANIQKTDNVSDCVFDLENETLWKSMSQMKLSLVRKLDPVTFIPPRVNSSQLERDTETALKKAIGDLRKDLGLNTSWDDNLGYVLSTALQAYEVSHISNTASNTLMDDFNEIIKNIIPPKREVIMRVQTP
;
A
#
# COMPACT_ATOMS: atom_id res chain seq x y z
N MET A 1 -20.34 4.04 12.38
CA MET A 1 -19.78 3.83 11.02
C MET A 1 -20.77 4.41 10.03
N CYS A 2 -20.38 5.40 9.22
CA CYS A 2 -21.26 6.03 8.23
C CYS A 2 -20.68 5.75 6.84
N ILE A 3 -21.47 5.18 5.94
CA ILE A 3 -21.04 4.90 4.56
C ILE A 3 -21.40 6.12 3.69
N TYR A 4 -20.42 6.59 2.92
CA TYR A 4 -20.35 7.92 2.29
C TYR A 4 -21.53 8.33 1.39
N ASN A 5 -22.39 7.39 0.95
CA ASN A 5 -23.52 7.69 0.06
C ASN A 5 -24.91 7.57 0.69
N SER A 6 -25.03 7.02 1.90
CA SER A 6 -26.31 6.91 2.61
C SER A 6 -26.06 6.75 4.10
N TYR A 7 -26.63 7.66 4.90
CA TYR A 7 -26.43 7.66 6.35
C TYR A 7 -27.17 6.48 6.99
N TYR A 8 -26.56 5.30 6.96
CA TYR A 8 -27.02 4.12 7.69
C TYR A 8 -26.26 4.00 9.01
N ALA A 9 -26.99 3.74 10.09
CA ALA A 9 -26.44 3.42 11.38
C ALA A 9 -26.44 1.90 11.58
N ASN A 10 -25.27 1.35 11.91
CA ASN A 10 -25.15 -0.04 12.35
C ASN A 10 -25.91 -0.21 13.68
N ILE A 11 -26.86 -1.15 13.72
CA ILE A 11 -27.64 -1.50 14.92
C ILE A 11 -27.36 -2.95 15.38
N GLN A 12 -26.31 -3.58 14.86
CA GLN A 12 -25.85 -4.90 15.26
C GLN A 12 -25.29 -4.88 16.69
N LYS A 13 -25.21 -6.06 17.32
CA LYS A 13 -24.72 -6.20 18.71
C LYS A 13 -23.24 -5.84 18.89
N THR A 14 -22.47 -5.84 17.81
CA THR A 14 -21.02 -5.65 17.83
C THR A 14 -20.61 -4.78 16.64
N ASP A 15 -19.62 -3.91 16.84
CA ASP A 15 -19.04 -3.01 15.85
C ASP A 15 -17.71 -3.53 15.28
N ASN A 16 -17.34 -4.77 15.61
CA ASN A 16 -16.13 -5.43 15.14
C ASN A 16 -16.26 -5.77 13.65
N VAL A 17 -15.27 -5.37 12.86
CA VAL A 17 -15.23 -5.59 11.40
C VAL A 17 -15.33 -7.07 11.05
N SER A 18 -14.81 -7.97 11.90
CA SER A 18 -14.83 -9.41 11.70
C SER A 18 -16.24 -10.02 11.71
N ASP A 19 -17.13 -9.46 12.52
CA ASP A 19 -18.47 -9.99 12.80
C ASP A 19 -19.59 -9.13 12.19
N CYS A 20 -19.23 -7.99 11.60
CA CYS A 20 -20.17 -7.02 11.06
C CYS A 20 -20.68 -7.47 9.68
N VAL A 21 -21.99 -7.59 9.53
CA VAL A 21 -22.63 -7.92 8.25
C VAL A 21 -22.89 -6.63 7.46
N PHE A 22 -22.29 -6.50 6.28
CA PHE A 22 -22.39 -5.30 5.42
C PHE A 22 -23.58 -5.35 4.44
N ASP A 23 -24.72 -5.87 4.89
CA ASP A 23 -25.95 -5.89 4.12
C ASP A 23 -26.82 -4.66 4.45
N LEU A 24 -26.71 -3.62 3.64
CA LEU A 24 -27.32 -2.30 3.87
C LEU A 24 -28.82 -2.25 3.55
N GLU A 25 -29.35 -3.24 2.83
CA GLU A 25 -30.78 -3.35 2.53
C GLU A 25 -31.56 -3.99 3.69
N ASN A 26 -30.84 -4.63 4.62
CA ASN A 26 -31.43 -5.24 5.79
C ASN A 26 -31.66 -4.21 6.90
N GLU A 27 -32.89 -3.69 6.96
CA GLU A 27 -33.32 -2.70 7.98
C GLU A 27 -33.21 -3.19 9.43
N THR A 28 -33.05 -4.50 9.66
CA THR A 28 -32.84 -5.07 11.01
C THR A 28 -31.39 -4.96 11.48
N LEU A 29 -30.45 -4.74 10.56
CA LEU A 29 -29.02 -4.62 10.83
C LEU A 29 -28.50 -3.19 10.60
N TRP A 30 -29.14 -2.46 9.68
CA TRP A 30 -28.75 -1.12 9.30
C TRP A 30 -29.98 -0.21 9.22
N LYS A 31 -30.03 0.81 10.07
CA LYS A 31 -31.16 1.74 10.11
C LYS A 31 -30.83 3.00 9.32
N SER A 32 -31.68 3.37 8.38
CA SER A 32 -31.55 4.64 7.66
C SER A 32 -31.78 5.81 8.62
N MET A 33 -30.91 6.82 8.54
CA MET A 33 -31.00 8.01 9.36
C MET A 33 -31.78 9.10 8.64
N SER A 34 -32.85 9.59 9.27
CA SER A 34 -33.66 10.67 8.70
C SER A 34 -32.85 11.97 8.59
N GLN A 35 -32.83 12.59 7.42
CA GLN A 35 -32.11 13.84 7.16
C GLN A 35 -32.55 14.99 8.10
N MET A 36 -33.82 15.02 8.52
CA MET A 36 -34.31 16.00 9.51
C MET A 36 -33.66 15.87 10.90
N LYS A 37 -33.25 14.66 11.30
CA LYS A 37 -32.52 14.48 12.56
C LYS A 37 -31.06 14.88 12.43
N LEU A 38 -30.46 14.69 11.24
CA LEU A 38 -29.10 15.13 10.95
C LEU A 38 -28.97 16.66 10.92
N SER A 39 -29.98 17.37 10.43
CA SER A 39 -29.98 18.85 10.42
C SER A 39 -30.06 19.47 11.83
N LEU A 40 -30.58 18.73 12.81
CA LEU A 40 -30.61 19.10 14.22
C LEU A 40 -29.28 18.84 14.95
N VAL A 41 -28.37 18.04 14.36
CA VAL A 41 -27.06 17.77 14.96
C VAL A 41 -26.24 19.05 14.89
N ARG A 42 -25.79 19.52 16.06
CA ARG A 42 -24.92 20.67 16.18
C ARG A 42 -23.67 20.43 15.34
N LYS A 43 -23.38 21.32 14.39
CA LYS A 43 -22.10 21.29 13.67
C LYS A 43 -21.01 21.45 14.73
N LEU A 44 -20.14 20.46 14.84
CA LEU A 44 -18.98 20.54 15.72
C LEU A 44 -18.12 21.70 15.26
N ASP A 45 -17.64 22.49 16.22
CA ASP A 45 -16.63 23.51 15.93
C ASP A 45 -15.42 22.84 15.26
N PRO A 46 -14.73 23.54 14.33
CA PRO A 46 -13.59 22.98 13.63
C PRO A 46 -12.59 22.40 14.64
N VAL A 47 -12.43 21.09 14.61
CA VAL A 47 -11.49 20.39 15.50
C VAL A 47 -10.09 20.87 15.15
N THR A 48 -9.37 21.41 16.12
CA THR A 48 -7.95 21.74 15.96
C THR A 48 -7.21 20.47 15.60
N PHE A 49 -6.58 20.45 14.42
CA PHE A 49 -5.76 19.32 14.00
C PHE A 49 -4.61 19.14 15.00
N ILE A 50 -4.68 18.06 15.78
CA ILE A 50 -3.61 17.69 16.69
C ILE A 50 -2.56 16.95 15.85
N PRO A 51 -1.27 17.34 15.93
CA PRO A 51 -0.23 16.61 15.23
C PRO A 51 -0.22 15.15 15.71
N PRO A 52 -0.05 14.18 14.79
CA PRO A 52 -0.04 12.77 15.15
C PRO A 52 1.04 12.52 16.21
N ARG A 53 0.68 11.74 17.24
CA ARG A 53 1.59 11.39 18.35
C ARG A 53 2.73 10.47 17.92
N VAL A 54 2.58 9.85 16.75
CA VAL A 54 3.52 8.90 16.18
C VAL A 54 4.13 9.51 14.93
N ASN A 55 5.46 9.51 14.89
CA ASN A 55 6.19 9.83 13.68
C ASN A 55 6.18 8.59 12.77
N SER A 56 5.20 8.51 11.87
CA SER A 56 5.04 7.38 10.94
C SER A 56 6.28 7.14 10.09
N SER A 57 6.95 8.21 9.65
CA SER A 57 8.17 8.10 8.84
C SER A 57 9.34 7.50 9.62
N GLN A 58 9.45 7.76 10.92
CA GLN A 58 10.49 7.12 11.73
C GLN A 58 10.18 5.64 11.96
N LEU A 59 8.93 5.33 12.29
CA LEU A 59 8.48 3.94 12.49
C LEU A 59 8.69 3.10 11.23
N GLU A 60 8.35 3.64 10.06
CA GLU A 60 8.58 3.01 8.76
C GLU A 60 10.05 2.65 8.57
N ARG A 61 10.98 3.60 8.74
CA ARG A 61 12.42 3.36 8.60
C ARG A 61 12.96 2.33 9.59
N ASP A 62 12.49 2.38 10.83
CA ASP A 62 12.91 1.44 11.87
C ASP A 62 12.46 0.02 11.52
N THR A 63 11.21 -0.12 11.04
CA THR A 63 10.66 -1.40 10.59
C THR A 63 11.38 -1.93 9.35
N GLU A 64 11.67 -1.06 8.37
CA GLU A 64 12.41 -1.42 7.17
C GLU A 64 13.83 -1.90 7.50
N THR A 65 14.53 -1.18 8.37
CA THR A 65 15.89 -1.53 8.80
C THR A 65 15.91 -2.88 9.53
N ALA A 66 14.94 -3.11 10.42
CA ALA A 66 14.80 -4.38 11.13
C ALA A 66 14.53 -5.54 10.15
N LEU A 67 13.68 -5.31 9.14
CA LEU A 67 13.34 -6.31 8.13
C LEU A 67 14.53 -6.62 7.20
N LYS A 68 15.24 -5.60 6.70
CA LYS A 68 16.45 -5.75 5.89
C LYS A 68 17.50 -6.59 6.64
N LYS A 69 17.67 -6.34 7.94
CA LYS A 69 18.58 -7.12 8.78
C LYS A 69 18.13 -8.59 8.90
N ALA A 70 16.87 -8.83 9.25
CA ALA A 70 16.34 -10.19 9.42
C ALA A 70 16.45 -11.03 8.13
N ILE A 71 16.18 -10.41 6.97
CA ILE A 71 16.34 -11.05 5.66
C ILE A 71 17.82 -11.31 5.36
N GLY A 72 18.69 -10.35 5.66
CA GLY A 72 20.13 -10.51 5.49
C GLY A 72 20.70 -11.67 6.31
N ASP A 73 20.29 -11.77 7.58
CA ASP A 73 20.70 -12.85 8.49
C ASP A 73 20.18 -14.21 7.98
N LEU A 74 18.91 -14.31 7.60
CA LEU A 74 18.33 -15.53 7.01
C LEU A 74 19.06 -15.98 5.75
N ARG A 75 19.36 -15.03 4.85
CA ARG A 75 20.06 -15.34 3.59
C ARG A 75 21.51 -15.74 3.83
N LYS A 76 22.16 -15.15 4.83
CA LYS A 76 23.50 -15.53 5.26
C LYS A 76 23.53 -16.96 5.80
N ASP A 77 22.53 -17.36 6.58
CA ASP A 77 22.39 -18.75 7.06
C ASP A 77 22.21 -19.74 5.91
N LEU A 78 21.62 -19.30 4.79
CA LEU A 78 21.50 -20.07 3.54
C LEU A 78 22.75 -20.00 2.64
N GLY A 79 23.82 -19.32 3.08
CA GLY A 79 25.04 -19.12 2.29
C GLY A 79 24.87 -18.18 1.09
N LEU A 80 23.79 -17.40 1.05
CA LEU A 80 23.48 -16.46 -0.03
C LEU A 80 23.97 -15.07 0.32
N ASN A 81 24.53 -14.37 -0.67
CA ASN A 81 24.84 -12.96 -0.53
C ASN A 81 23.56 -12.10 -0.65
N THR A 82 23.54 -10.97 0.04
CA THR A 82 22.42 -10.01 0.02
C THR A 82 22.96 -8.62 -0.29
N SER A 83 22.43 -8.00 -1.34
CA SER A 83 22.69 -6.60 -1.70
C SER A 83 21.37 -5.88 -1.73
N TRP A 84 21.26 -4.79 -0.98
CA TRP A 84 20.11 -3.90 -1.02
C TRP A 84 20.40 -2.77 -2.01
N ASP A 85 19.44 -2.46 -2.87
CA ASP A 85 19.54 -1.36 -3.84
C ASP A 85 18.43 -0.35 -3.54
N ASP A 86 18.82 0.81 -3.02
CA ASP A 86 17.89 1.88 -2.66
C ASP A 86 17.34 2.62 -3.90
N ASN A 87 18.02 2.53 -5.05
CA ASN A 87 17.53 3.13 -6.30
C ASN A 87 16.44 2.28 -6.97
N LEU A 88 16.47 0.95 -6.77
CA LEU A 88 15.48 0.05 -7.36
C LEU A 88 14.05 0.35 -6.87
N GLY A 89 13.88 0.79 -5.63
CA GLY A 89 12.57 1.17 -5.08
C GLY A 89 11.89 2.30 -5.84
N TYR A 90 12.66 3.31 -6.27
CA TYR A 90 12.16 4.43 -7.08
C TYR A 90 11.72 4.01 -8.47
N VAL A 91 12.36 2.98 -9.03
CA VAL A 91 12.01 2.46 -10.36
C VAL A 91 10.81 1.50 -10.27
N LEU A 92 10.69 0.78 -9.16
CA LEU A 92 9.57 -0.14 -8.93
C LEU A 92 8.27 0.62 -8.69
N SER A 93 8.32 1.78 -8.05
CA SER A 93 7.13 2.60 -7.78
C SER A 93 6.48 3.13 -9.06
N THR A 94 7.28 3.57 -10.04
CA THR A 94 6.76 3.97 -11.36
C THR A 94 6.20 2.78 -12.14
N ALA A 95 6.82 1.61 -12.04
CA ALA A 95 6.31 0.36 -12.63
C ALA A 95 4.96 -0.06 -12.03
N LEU A 96 4.86 -0.03 -10.70
CA LEU A 96 3.63 -0.37 -9.96
C LEU A 96 2.52 0.61 -10.30
N GLN A 97 2.82 1.90 -10.36
CA GLN A 97 1.85 2.91 -10.76
C GLN A 97 1.36 2.71 -12.20
N ALA A 98 2.27 2.40 -13.13
CA ALA A 98 1.90 2.08 -14.51
C ALA A 98 0.94 0.86 -14.56
N TYR A 99 1.25 -0.17 -13.77
CA TYR A 99 0.41 -1.36 -13.66
C TYR A 99 -0.99 -1.04 -13.09
N GLU A 100 -1.07 -0.34 -11.96
CA GLU A 100 -2.34 0.06 -11.33
C GLU A 100 -3.21 0.90 -12.27
N VAL A 101 -2.60 1.88 -12.95
CA VAL A 101 -3.30 2.74 -13.92
C VAL A 101 -3.83 1.92 -15.09
N SER A 102 -3.03 1.00 -15.64
CA SER A 102 -3.48 0.13 -16.75
C SER A 102 -4.55 -0.88 -16.36
N HIS A 103 -4.67 -1.20 -15.06
CA HIS A 103 -5.68 -2.13 -14.55
C HIS A 103 -7.01 -1.42 -14.23
N ILE A 104 -6.95 -0.20 -13.71
CA ILE A 104 -8.13 0.62 -13.38
C ILE A 104 -8.69 1.30 -14.63
N SER A 105 -7.80 1.84 -15.45
CA SER A 105 -8.13 2.40 -16.75
C SER A 105 -7.98 1.26 -17.75
N ASN A 106 -9.09 0.75 -18.31
CA ASN A 106 -9.10 -0.24 -19.39
C ASN A 106 -8.48 0.31 -20.72
N THR A 107 -7.60 1.29 -20.59
CA THR A 107 -6.87 2.02 -21.61
C THR A 107 -5.40 1.75 -21.33
N ALA A 108 -4.80 0.91 -22.17
CA ALA A 108 -3.38 0.60 -22.13
C ALA A 108 -2.57 1.86 -22.47
N SER A 109 -2.34 2.74 -21.49
CA SER A 109 -1.36 3.81 -21.62
C SER A 109 0.02 3.18 -21.43
N ASN A 110 0.57 2.68 -22.53
CA ASN A 110 1.89 2.03 -22.58
C ASN A 110 3.05 2.98 -22.23
N THR A 111 2.80 4.29 -22.21
CA THR A 111 3.82 5.34 -22.03
C THR A 111 4.59 5.18 -20.72
N LEU A 112 3.91 4.94 -19.59
CA LEU A 112 4.60 4.76 -18.30
C LEU A 112 5.40 3.44 -18.22
N MET A 113 4.95 2.42 -18.95
CA MET A 113 5.65 1.14 -19.06
C MET A 113 6.88 1.26 -19.97
N ASP A 114 6.80 2.05 -21.04
CA ASP A 114 7.92 2.36 -21.92
C ASP A 114 8.98 3.19 -21.20
N ASP A 115 8.58 4.19 -20.41
CA ASP A 115 9.47 4.98 -19.56
C ASP A 115 10.15 4.09 -18.50
N PHE A 116 9.41 3.19 -17.86
CA PHE A 116 9.99 2.19 -16.96
C PHE A 116 11.02 1.31 -17.68
N ASN A 117 10.70 0.81 -18.87
CA ASN A 117 11.59 -0.04 -19.66
C ASN A 117 12.88 0.70 -20.07
N GLU A 118 12.83 2.00 -20.36
CA GLU A 118 14.04 2.81 -20.62
C GLU A 118 14.86 3.03 -19.35
N ILE A 119 14.22 3.36 -18.23
CA ILE A 119 14.89 3.58 -16.94
C ILE A 119 15.58 2.30 -16.47
N ILE A 120 14.92 1.15 -16.57
CA ILE A 120 15.48 -0.16 -16.23
C ILE A 120 16.69 -0.52 -17.11
N LYS A 121 16.64 -0.24 -18.41
CA LYS A 121 17.80 -0.48 -19.32
C LYS A 121 19.03 0.34 -18.93
N ASN A 122 18.84 1.51 -18.32
CA ASN A 122 19.92 2.40 -17.90
C ASN A 122 20.45 2.07 -16.49
N ILE A 123 19.62 1.49 -15.62
CA ILE A 123 19.97 1.19 -14.23
C ILE A 123 20.52 -0.23 -14.08
N ILE A 124 20.02 -1.18 -14.87
CA ILE A 124 20.58 -2.54 -14.92
C ILE A 124 21.78 -2.52 -15.87
N PRO A 125 23.03 -2.66 -15.40
CA PRO A 125 24.16 -2.83 -16.30
C PRO A 125 23.89 -4.05 -17.21
N PRO A 126 24.22 -3.98 -18.51
CA PRO A 126 24.02 -5.10 -19.41
C PRO A 126 24.69 -6.33 -18.79
N LYS A 127 23.94 -7.44 -18.73
CA LYS A 127 24.34 -8.73 -18.16
C LYS A 127 25.86 -8.89 -18.30
N ARG A 128 26.60 -8.75 -17.19
CA ARG A 128 27.93 -9.36 -17.13
C ARG A 128 27.63 -10.85 -17.19
N GLU A 129 27.73 -11.41 -18.38
CA GLU A 129 28.06 -12.81 -18.55
C GLU A 129 29.33 -13.01 -17.73
N VAL A 130 29.17 -13.53 -16.51
CA VAL A 130 30.27 -14.09 -15.77
C VAL A 130 30.66 -15.31 -16.57
N ILE A 131 31.57 -15.12 -17.51
CA ILE A 131 32.30 -16.18 -18.17
C ILE A 131 33.04 -16.88 -17.03
N MET A 132 32.43 -17.93 -16.48
CA MET A 132 33.13 -18.90 -15.66
C MET A 132 34.14 -19.60 -16.59
N ARG A 133 35.30 -18.98 -16.77
CA ARG A 133 36.49 -19.70 -17.22
C ARG A 133 36.84 -20.63 -16.07
N VAL A 134 36.37 -21.87 -16.19
CA VAL A 134 36.93 -23.00 -15.45
C VAL A 134 38.36 -23.14 -15.95
N GLN A 135 39.28 -22.50 -15.24
CA GLN A 135 40.71 -22.76 -15.38
C GLN A 135 41.00 -24.00 -14.52
N THR A 136 40.93 -25.18 -15.12
CA THR A 136 41.54 -26.38 -14.53
C THR A 136 42.98 -26.54 -15.03
N PRO A 137 43.89 -27.06 -14.18
CA PRO A 137 45.32 -27.14 -14.43
C PRO A 137 45.71 -28.09 -15.57
#